data_AF-A0A1G1NGH3-F1
#
_entry.id   AF-A0A1G1NGH3-F1
#
_cell.length_a   1.000
_cell.length_b   1.000
_cell.length_c   1.000
_cell.angle_alpha   90.00
_cell.angle_beta   90.00
_cell.angle_gamma   90.00
#
_symmetry.space_group_name_H-M   'P 1'
#
loop_
_entity.id
_entity.type
_entity.pdbx_description
1 polymer ?
#
loop_
_entity_poly.entity_id
_entity_poly.type
_entity_poly.pdbx_seq_one_letter_code
_entity_poly.pdbx_strand_id
1 'polypeptide(L)'
;MAIRRRGDEGTAEKWLEVDASMTGSMVFKDPVNLQINGRFDGTLEAKGNLSIGEKAEVKATIKGESVTVSGTVNGDIVATARVELTATARIRGKVASPRIVMQDGAVLNGTLEMTGGSSEGAWMTVDEIARYLEVDASTVTQWAQAGRLPAQREGNQWQFNRSKVEEWLAQERIK
;
A
#
# COMPACT_ATOMS: atom_id res chain seq x y z
N MET A 1 -35.45 6.79 -39.52
CA MET A 1 -34.31 7.61 -39.04
C MET A 1 -33.93 7.13 -37.65
N ALA A 2 -32.62 7.08 -37.39
CA ALA A 2 -31.99 6.04 -36.57
C ALA A 2 -32.15 6.19 -35.05
N ILE A 3 -32.46 5.05 -34.45
CA ILE A 3 -32.36 4.72 -33.03
C ILE A 3 -30.86 4.58 -32.73
N ARG A 4 -30.30 5.37 -31.81
CA ARG A 4 -28.93 5.15 -31.32
C ARG A 4 -29.00 4.62 -29.89
N ARG A 5 -28.93 3.29 -29.77
CA ARG A 5 -28.38 2.59 -28.60
C ARG A 5 -26.87 2.82 -28.54
N ARG A 6 -26.37 3.12 -27.35
CA ARG A 6 -25.00 2.90 -26.87
C ARG A 6 -25.16 2.87 -25.35
N GLY A 7 -25.19 1.73 -24.67
CA GLY A 7 -24.19 0.68 -24.69
C GLY A 7 -23.04 1.14 -23.80
N ASP A 8 -23.21 1.05 -22.48
CA ASP A 8 -22.12 1.13 -21.51
C ASP A 8 -22.32 0.03 -20.47
N GLU A 9 -21.75 -1.13 -20.79
CA GLU A 9 -21.47 -2.22 -19.87
C GLU A 9 -20.24 -1.80 -19.06
N GLY A 10 -20.44 -0.95 -18.06
CA GLY A 10 -19.44 -0.62 -17.05
C GLY A 10 -19.50 -1.66 -15.94
N THR A 11 -18.40 -2.38 -15.72
CA THR A 11 -18.18 -3.30 -14.61
C THR A 11 -18.78 -2.72 -13.33
N ALA A 12 -19.73 -3.43 -12.72
CA ALA A 12 -20.38 -2.97 -11.50
C ALA A 12 -19.35 -2.89 -10.38
N GLU A 13 -18.68 -1.75 -10.23
CA GLU A 13 -17.90 -1.42 -9.07
C GLU A 13 -18.86 -1.49 -7.89
N LYS A 14 -18.66 -2.48 -7.02
CA LYS A 14 -19.48 -2.65 -5.84
C LYS A 14 -19.03 -1.59 -4.84
N TRP A 15 -19.68 -0.46 -4.88
CA TRP A 15 -19.58 0.58 -3.86
C TRP A 15 -20.42 0.16 -2.66
N LEU A 16 -19.79 0.08 -1.50
CA LEU A 16 -20.50 -0.02 -0.24
C LEU A 16 -20.33 1.32 0.48
N GLU A 17 -21.40 2.10 0.53
CA GLU A 17 -21.46 3.33 1.31
C GLU A 17 -21.96 2.99 2.72
N VAL A 18 -21.18 3.38 3.72
CA VAL A 18 -21.54 3.18 5.13
C VAL A 18 -21.83 4.54 5.77
N ASP A 19 -23.11 4.81 5.96
CA ASP A 19 -23.65 5.99 6.66
C ASP A 19 -24.16 5.66 8.09
N ALA A 20 -23.75 4.53 8.66
CA ALA A 20 -24.17 4.08 9.98
C ALA A 20 -23.04 4.14 11.01
N SER A 21 -23.38 4.36 12.28
CA SER A 21 -22.45 4.13 13.39
C SER A 21 -22.28 2.62 13.58
N MET A 22 -21.15 2.08 13.13
CA MET A 22 -20.89 0.64 13.19
C MET A 22 -19.80 0.32 14.21
N THR A 23 -20.05 -0.68 15.04
CA THR A 23 -19.09 -1.18 16.04
C THR A 23 -18.86 -2.66 15.82
N GLY A 24 -17.61 -3.08 15.59
CA GLY A 24 -17.27 -4.50 15.42
C GLY A 24 -16.09 -4.76 14.49
N SER A 25 -15.91 -6.02 14.09
CA SER A 25 -14.90 -6.43 13.11
C SER A 25 -15.55 -6.73 11.75
N MET A 26 -15.02 -6.14 10.69
CA MET A 26 -15.43 -6.40 9.31
C MET A 26 -14.25 -6.90 8.51
N VAL A 27 -14.46 -8.01 7.80
CA VAL A 27 -13.46 -8.65 6.94
C VAL A 27 -14.08 -8.89 5.57
N PHE A 28 -13.55 -8.21 4.56
CA PHE A 28 -13.94 -8.39 3.17
C PHE A 28 -12.91 -9.28 2.47
N LYS A 29 -13.35 -10.45 2.01
CA LYS A 29 -12.48 -11.42 1.31
C LYS A 29 -12.27 -11.06 -0.16
N ASP A 30 -13.25 -10.41 -0.78
CA ASP A 30 -13.24 -10.00 -2.18
C ASP A 30 -12.71 -8.57 -2.34
N PRO A 31 -12.07 -8.24 -3.48
CA PRO A 31 -11.68 -6.88 -3.80
C PRO A 31 -12.92 -5.98 -3.87
N VAL A 32 -13.02 -5.04 -2.94
CA VAL A 32 -14.17 -4.13 -2.85
C VAL A 32 -13.70 -2.69 -2.66
N ASN A 33 -14.42 -1.76 -3.30
CA ASN A 33 -14.27 -0.34 -3.06
C ASN A 33 -15.20 0.04 -1.90
N LEU A 34 -14.61 0.25 -0.72
CA LEU A 34 -15.36 0.59 0.49
C LEU A 34 -15.22 2.08 0.74
N GLN A 35 -16.36 2.76 0.94
CA GLN A 35 -16.38 4.16 1.35
C GLN A 35 -17.10 4.31 2.69
N ILE A 36 -16.43 4.96 3.65
CA ILE A 36 -16.97 5.21 4.98
C ILE A 36 -17.24 6.71 5.12
N ASN A 37 -18.51 7.10 5.27
CA ASN A 37 -18.90 8.48 5.51
C ASN A 37 -19.33 8.72 6.98
N GLY A 38 -19.65 7.64 7.72
CA GLY A 38 -20.11 7.68 9.11
C GLY A 38 -19.03 7.46 10.17
N ARG A 39 -19.46 6.98 11.33
CA ARG A 39 -18.57 6.65 12.46
C ARG A 39 -18.31 5.14 12.51
N PHE A 40 -17.05 4.74 12.58
CA PHE A 40 -16.67 3.33 12.65
C PHE A 40 -15.73 3.08 13.83
N ASP A 41 -16.10 2.18 14.73
CA ASP A 41 -15.28 1.78 15.87
C ASP A 41 -14.99 0.25 15.79
N GLY A 42 -13.72 -0.18 15.75
CA GLY A 42 -13.38 -1.61 15.75
C GLY A 42 -12.20 -2.03 14.87
N THR A 43 -12.39 -3.03 14.01
CA THR A 43 -11.32 -3.53 13.13
C THR A 43 -11.85 -3.73 11.72
N LEU A 44 -11.15 -3.18 10.74
CA LEU A 44 -11.55 -3.24 9.33
C LEU A 44 -10.43 -3.87 8.52
N GLU A 45 -10.73 -4.97 7.84
CA GLU A 45 -9.83 -5.61 6.89
C GLU A 45 -10.54 -5.69 5.54
N ALA A 46 -10.00 -4.97 4.56
CA ALA A 46 -10.53 -4.97 3.19
C ALA A 46 -9.39 -5.20 2.21
N LYS A 47 -9.60 -6.10 1.26
CA LYS A 47 -8.72 -6.22 0.09
C LYS A 47 -9.25 -5.25 -0.96
N GLY A 48 -8.41 -4.32 -1.44
CA GLY A 48 -8.82 -3.29 -2.40
C GLY A 48 -8.73 -1.85 -1.85
N ASN A 49 -9.61 -0.99 -2.36
CA ASN A 49 -9.55 0.45 -2.11
C ASN A 49 -10.50 0.82 -0.98
N LEU A 50 -9.95 1.46 0.04
CA LEU A 50 -10.69 2.02 1.15
C LEU A 50 -10.63 3.54 1.09
N SER A 51 -11.79 4.18 1.11
CA SER A 51 -11.93 5.64 1.17
C SER A 51 -12.66 6.06 2.43
N ILE A 52 -12.07 7.00 3.18
CA ILE A 52 -12.67 7.59 4.38
C ILE A 52 -13.10 9.01 4.02
N GLY A 53 -14.39 9.27 4.07
CA GLY A 53 -14.99 10.56 3.77
C GLY A 53 -14.57 11.65 4.77
N GLU A 54 -14.71 12.91 4.37
CA GLU A 54 -14.28 14.07 5.17
C GLU A 54 -14.97 14.18 6.53
N LYS A 55 -16.25 13.79 6.59
CA LYS A 55 -17.06 13.83 7.82
C LYS A 55 -16.96 12.53 8.64
N ALA A 56 -16.17 11.57 8.18
CA ALA A 56 -16.07 10.27 8.84
C ALA A 56 -15.15 10.32 10.06
N GLU A 57 -15.54 9.60 11.11
CA GLU A 57 -14.76 9.41 12.32
C GLU A 57 -14.48 7.91 12.51
N VAL A 58 -13.22 7.51 12.34
CA VAL A 58 -12.83 6.11 12.40
C VAL A 58 -11.91 5.86 13.59
N LYS A 59 -12.37 5.05 14.54
CA LYS A 59 -11.61 4.59 15.71
C LYS A 59 -11.35 3.10 15.60
N ALA A 60 -10.40 2.73 14.75
CA ALA A 60 -10.20 1.34 14.40
C ALA A 60 -8.80 1.05 13.90
N THR A 61 -8.42 -0.23 13.98
CA THR A 61 -7.30 -0.76 13.20
C THR A 61 -7.78 -1.05 11.78
N ILE A 62 -7.16 -0.39 10.81
CA ILE A 62 -7.51 -0.48 9.38
C ILE A 62 -6.41 -1.25 8.66
N LYS A 63 -6.80 -2.30 7.93
CA LYS A 63 -5.93 -3.06 7.04
C LYS A 63 -6.50 -3.00 5.63
N GLY A 64 -5.72 -2.46 4.70
CA GLY A 64 -6.13 -2.24 3.32
C GLY A 64 -5.00 -2.38 2.32
N GLU A 65 -5.32 -2.38 1.03
CA GLU A 65 -4.30 -2.29 -0.02
C GLU A 65 -4.00 -0.81 -0.33
N SER A 66 -5.03 -0.08 -0.79
CA SER A 66 -4.98 1.37 -1.01
C SER A 66 -5.92 2.07 -0.04
N VAL A 67 -5.40 2.96 0.80
CA VAL A 67 -6.21 3.68 1.81
C VAL A 67 -6.17 5.17 1.52
N THR A 68 -7.34 5.78 1.28
CA THR A 68 -7.51 7.22 1.12
C THR A 68 -8.22 7.76 2.35
N VAL A 69 -7.62 8.75 2.99
CA VAL A 69 -8.15 9.35 4.22
C VAL A 69 -8.48 10.81 3.96
N SER A 70 -9.74 11.19 4.18
CA SER A 70 -10.17 12.60 4.20
C SER A 70 -10.76 13.05 5.53
N GLY A 71 -11.15 12.10 6.38
CA GLY A 71 -11.74 12.38 7.69
C GLY A 71 -10.74 12.28 8.85
N THR A 72 -11.28 11.99 10.03
CA THR A 72 -10.48 11.76 11.24
C THR A 72 -10.34 10.27 11.50
N VAL A 73 -9.09 9.81 11.61
CA VAL A 73 -8.76 8.42 11.93
C VAL A 73 -7.95 8.38 13.22
N ASN A 74 -8.35 7.54 14.15
CA ASN A 74 -7.68 7.31 15.42
C ASN A 74 -7.47 5.80 15.61
N GLY A 75 -6.25 5.33 15.40
CA GLY A 75 -5.91 3.92 15.40
C GLY A 75 -4.75 3.61 14.45
N ASP A 76 -4.49 2.32 14.28
CA ASP A 76 -3.40 1.85 13.44
C ASP A 76 -3.87 1.61 12.00
N ILE A 77 -3.16 2.16 11.03
CA ILE A 77 -3.43 1.95 9.60
C ILE A 77 -2.29 1.12 9.02
N VAL A 78 -2.62 0.02 8.38
CA VAL A 78 -1.68 -0.84 7.67
C VAL A 78 -2.14 -0.94 6.22
N ALA A 79 -1.36 -0.36 5.31
CA ALA A 79 -1.60 -0.43 3.88
C ALA A 79 -0.47 -1.22 3.19
N THR A 80 -0.83 -2.11 2.27
CA THR A 80 0.16 -2.90 1.52
C THR A 80 0.62 -2.25 0.22
N ALA A 81 -0.10 -1.23 -0.31
CA ALA A 81 0.26 -0.56 -1.57
C ALA A 81 0.46 0.95 -1.41
N ARG A 82 -0.50 1.69 -0.85
CA ARG A 82 -0.36 3.14 -0.64
C ARG A 82 -1.35 3.70 0.38
N VAL A 83 -0.95 4.79 1.03
CA VAL A 83 -1.83 5.64 1.84
C VAL A 83 -1.86 7.04 1.23
N GLU A 84 -3.04 7.58 1.01
CA GLU A 84 -3.25 8.96 0.56
C GLU A 84 -3.99 9.74 1.63
N LEU A 85 -3.42 10.86 2.05
CA LEU A 85 -4.03 11.81 2.97
C LEU A 85 -4.44 13.05 2.18
N THR A 86 -5.73 13.36 2.19
CA THR A 86 -6.23 14.59 1.59
C THR A 86 -6.05 15.79 2.53
N ALA A 87 -6.35 16.99 2.04
CA ALA A 87 -6.14 18.24 2.78
C ALA A 87 -6.80 18.32 4.16
N THR A 88 -7.90 17.58 4.37
CA THR A 88 -8.66 17.57 5.63
C THR A 88 -8.35 16.36 6.51
N ALA A 89 -7.47 15.47 6.06
CA ALA A 89 -7.15 14.23 6.76
C ALA A 89 -6.48 14.50 8.11
N ARG A 90 -7.00 13.85 9.17
CA ARG A 90 -6.40 13.89 10.51
C ARG A 90 -6.19 12.49 11.03
N ILE A 91 -4.94 12.05 11.09
CA ILE A 91 -4.58 10.72 11.57
C ILE A 91 -3.92 10.84 12.94
N ARG A 92 -4.37 10.03 13.90
CA ARG A 92 -3.72 9.82 15.20
C ARG A 92 -3.45 8.33 15.39
N GLY A 93 -2.18 7.95 15.47
CA GLY A 93 -1.79 6.55 15.68
C GLY A 93 -0.63 6.13 14.79
N LYS A 94 -0.48 4.81 14.62
CA LYS A 94 0.59 4.24 13.79
C LYS A 94 0.12 4.09 12.35
N VAL A 95 0.95 4.48 11.38
CA VAL A 95 0.69 4.26 9.95
C VAL A 95 1.83 3.42 9.39
N ALA A 96 1.52 2.25 8.85
CA ALA A 96 2.46 1.40 8.15
C ALA A 96 2.06 1.34 6.68
N SER A 97 2.91 1.86 5.79
CA SER A 97 2.65 1.80 4.36
C SER A 97 3.93 1.88 3.53
N PRO A 98 3.99 1.27 2.34
CA PRO A 98 5.17 1.36 1.49
C PRO A 98 5.28 2.73 0.81
N ARG A 99 4.15 3.33 0.43
CA ARG A 99 4.08 4.68 -0.13
C ARG A 99 3.04 5.50 0.62
N ILE A 100 3.35 6.76 0.84
CA ILE A 100 2.42 7.74 1.40
C ILE A 100 2.39 8.99 0.52
N VAL A 101 1.20 9.52 0.30
CA VAL A 101 0.97 10.80 -0.37
C VAL A 101 0.21 11.68 0.61
N MET A 102 0.69 12.90 0.83
CA MET A 102 0.07 13.85 1.75
C MET A 102 -0.20 15.16 1.00
N GLN A 103 -1.46 15.58 0.99
CA GLN A 103 -1.85 16.89 0.48
C GLN A 103 -1.59 17.99 1.52
N ASP A 104 -1.51 19.23 1.05
CA ASP A 104 -1.41 20.41 1.91
C ASP A 104 -2.61 20.48 2.87
N GLY A 105 -2.34 20.65 4.17
CA GLY A 105 -3.34 20.64 5.23
C GLY A 105 -3.52 19.31 5.96
N ALA A 106 -3.03 18.20 5.41
CA ALA A 106 -3.09 16.89 6.07
C ALA A 106 -2.28 16.90 7.38
N VAL A 107 -2.87 16.36 8.45
CA VAL A 107 -2.23 16.27 9.76
C VAL A 107 -2.08 14.81 10.17
N LEU A 108 -0.84 14.34 10.30
CA LEU A 108 -0.51 13.03 10.85
C LEU A 108 0.20 13.21 12.19
N ASN A 109 -0.43 12.74 13.27
CA ASN A 109 0.14 12.73 14.62
C ASN A 109 0.36 11.29 15.08
N GLY A 110 1.61 10.82 15.02
CA GLY A 110 1.96 9.48 15.52
C GLY A 110 3.18 8.93 14.81
N THR A 111 3.25 7.61 14.71
CA THR A 111 4.42 6.92 14.16
C THR A 111 4.13 6.46 12.74
N LEU A 112 4.91 6.95 11.78
CA LEU A 112 4.89 6.45 10.40
C LEU A 112 6.03 5.44 10.22
N GLU A 113 5.69 4.22 9.81
CA GLU A 113 6.63 3.20 9.39
C GLU A 113 6.48 2.96 7.89
N MET A 114 7.54 3.24 7.12
CA MET A 114 7.52 2.94 5.69
C MET A 114 7.93 1.50 5.45
N THR A 115 7.01 0.65 4.98
CA THR A 115 7.23 -0.80 4.79
C THR A 115 7.70 -1.21 3.40
N GLY A 116 7.83 -0.27 2.47
CA GLY A 116 8.20 -0.58 1.10
C GLY A 116 8.64 0.63 0.31
N GLY A 117 9.91 0.97 0.47
CA GLY A 117 10.69 1.74 -0.50
C GLY A 117 10.92 1.00 -1.82
N SER A 118 10.01 0.15 -2.28
CA SER A 118 10.11 -0.50 -3.59
C SER A 118 9.64 0.46 -4.68
N SER A 119 10.49 1.42 -5.02
CA SER A 119 10.29 2.25 -6.21
C SER A 119 10.69 1.42 -7.43
N GLU A 120 9.77 1.23 -8.38
CA GLU A 120 10.10 0.73 -9.71
C GLU A 120 11.27 1.57 -10.27
N GLY A 121 12.39 0.90 -10.55
CA GLY A 121 13.62 1.52 -11.06
C GLY A 121 14.60 2.06 -10.02
N ALA A 122 14.29 2.04 -8.72
CA ALA A 122 15.26 2.46 -7.71
C ALA A 122 16.20 1.32 -7.32
N TRP A 123 17.45 1.71 -7.14
CA TRP A 123 18.46 0.94 -6.44
C TRP A 123 17.90 0.44 -5.10
N MET A 124 17.89 -0.87 -4.94
CA MET A 124 17.41 -1.57 -3.75
C MET A 124 18.60 -1.83 -2.83
N THR A 125 18.39 -1.76 -1.53
CA THR A 125 19.35 -2.19 -0.51
C THR A 125 19.40 -3.71 -0.41
N VAL A 126 20.38 -4.24 0.32
CA VAL A 126 20.50 -5.68 0.63
C VAL A 126 19.21 -6.24 1.24
N ASP A 127 18.61 -5.49 2.17
CA ASP A 127 17.40 -5.92 2.91
C ASP A 127 16.16 -5.94 2.01
N GLU A 128 16.06 -5.00 1.06
CA GLU A 128 14.95 -4.94 0.11
C GLU A 128 15.04 -6.05 -0.95
N ILE A 129 16.22 -6.32 -1.49
CA ILE A 129 16.40 -7.41 -2.46
C ILE A 129 16.30 -8.78 -1.79
N ALA A 130 16.68 -8.91 -0.52
CA ALA A 130 16.49 -10.11 0.29
C ALA A 130 15.01 -10.47 0.40
N ARG A 131 14.17 -9.48 0.75
CA ARG A 131 12.71 -9.67 0.76
C ARG A 131 12.14 -9.98 -0.61
N TYR A 132 12.63 -9.33 -1.66
CA TYR A 132 12.16 -9.56 -3.03
C TYR A 132 12.47 -10.97 -3.54
N LEU A 133 13.67 -11.48 -3.23
CA LEU A 133 14.12 -12.81 -3.62
C LEU A 133 13.67 -13.91 -2.66
N GLU A 134 12.96 -13.56 -1.57
CA GLU A 134 12.58 -14.46 -0.47
C GLU A 134 13.77 -15.22 0.14
N VAL A 135 14.92 -14.55 0.29
CA VAL A 135 16.15 -15.10 0.89
C VAL A 135 16.68 -14.20 2.01
N ASP A 136 17.55 -14.73 2.87
CA ASP A 136 18.21 -13.94 3.91
C ASP A 136 19.17 -12.87 3.34
N ALA A 137 19.29 -11.74 4.05
CA ALA A 137 20.21 -10.65 3.72
C ALA A 137 21.69 -11.08 3.66
N SER A 138 22.07 -12.10 4.43
CA SER A 138 23.40 -12.72 4.39
C SER A 138 23.66 -13.42 3.04
N THR A 139 22.66 -14.15 2.53
CA THR A 139 22.70 -14.83 1.23
C THR A 139 22.84 -13.81 0.09
N VAL A 140 22.07 -12.72 0.13
CA VAL A 140 22.20 -11.61 -0.82
C VAL A 140 23.60 -11.02 -0.80
N THR A 141 24.15 -10.76 0.39
CA THR A 141 25.50 -10.19 0.54
C THR A 141 26.56 -11.15 -0.01
N GLN A 142 26.40 -12.45 0.23
CA GLN A 142 27.28 -13.49 -0.30
C GLN A 142 27.22 -13.55 -1.82
N TRP A 143 26.04 -13.48 -2.43
CA TRP A 143 25.89 -13.47 -3.89
C TRP A 143 26.43 -12.20 -4.54
N ALA A 144 26.29 -11.04 -3.88
CA ALA A 144 26.90 -9.80 -4.33
C ALA A 144 28.44 -9.87 -4.30
N GLN A 145 29.02 -10.39 -3.21
CA GLN A 145 30.48 -10.57 -3.10
C GLN A 145 31.04 -11.62 -4.07
N ALA A 146 30.29 -12.69 -4.33
CA ALA A 146 30.66 -13.72 -5.29
C ALA A 146 30.43 -13.31 -6.75
N GLY A 147 29.85 -12.13 -7.00
CA GLY A 147 29.51 -11.64 -8.35
C GLY A 147 28.38 -12.42 -9.03
N ARG A 148 27.58 -13.18 -8.28
CA ARG A 148 26.44 -13.94 -8.80
C ARG A 148 25.21 -13.09 -9.02
N LEU A 149 24.96 -12.13 -8.12
CA LEU A 149 23.83 -11.21 -8.20
C LEU A 149 24.34 -9.83 -8.68
N PRO A 150 23.73 -9.23 -9.72
CA PRO A 150 24.17 -7.93 -10.23
C PRO A 150 23.99 -6.84 -9.16
N ALA A 151 25.11 -6.40 -8.60
CA ALA A 151 25.17 -5.43 -7.52
C ALA A 151 26.16 -4.31 -7.86
N GLN A 152 25.88 -3.10 -7.40
CA GLN A 152 26.78 -1.95 -7.49
C GLN A 152 27.10 -1.48 -6.08
N ARG A 153 28.38 -1.14 -5.83
CA ARG A 153 28.78 -0.52 -4.56
C ARG A 153 28.65 0.98 -4.68
N GLU A 154 27.75 1.57 -3.90
CA GLU A 154 27.70 3.01 -3.69
C GLU A 154 28.13 3.27 -2.24
N GLY A 155 29.33 3.82 -2.07
CA GLY A 155 29.93 4.03 -0.74
C GLY A 155 30.14 2.73 0.05
N ASN A 156 29.54 2.63 1.23
CA ASN A 156 29.70 1.51 2.17
C ASN A 156 28.58 0.47 2.11
N GLN A 157 27.66 0.58 1.15
CA GLN A 157 26.50 -0.30 1.04
C GLN A 157 26.38 -0.89 -0.37
N TRP A 158 25.89 -2.13 -0.44
CA TRP A 158 25.53 -2.76 -1.70
C TRP A 158 24.15 -2.25 -2.13
N GLN A 159 24.08 -1.84 -3.39
CA GLN A 159 22.84 -1.46 -4.05
C GLN A 159 22.57 -2.39 -5.24
N PHE A 160 21.31 -2.71 -5.45
CA PHE A 160 20.85 -3.68 -6.44
C PHE A 160 19.83 -3.02 -7.35
N ASN A 161 20.10 -2.99 -8.65
CA ASN A 161 19.11 -2.49 -9.58
C ASN A 161 18.08 -3.60 -9.85
N ARG A 162 16.81 -3.34 -9.50
CA ARG A 162 15.72 -4.31 -9.67
C ARG A 162 15.65 -4.89 -11.08
N SER A 163 15.72 -4.06 -12.11
CA SER A 163 15.61 -4.50 -13.51
C SER A 163 16.74 -5.45 -13.91
N LYS A 164 17.97 -5.19 -13.44
CA LYS A 164 19.10 -6.10 -13.67
C LYS A 164 18.94 -7.42 -12.91
N VAL A 165 18.39 -7.39 -11.70
CA VAL A 165 18.14 -8.60 -10.91
C VAL A 165 17.01 -9.45 -11.53
N GLU A 166 15.94 -8.82 -12.00
CA GLU A 166 14.84 -9.50 -12.69
C GLU A 166 15.32 -10.15 -14.01
N GLU A 167 16.20 -9.48 -14.75
CA GLU A 167 16.84 -10.04 -15.94
C GLU A 167 17.73 -11.24 -15.62
N TRP A 168 18.50 -11.18 -14.52
CA TRP A 168 19.32 -12.29 -14.04
C TRP A 168 18.48 -13.50 -13.61
N LEU A 169 17.39 -13.29 -12.87
CA LEU A 169 16.46 -14.35 -12.48
C LEU A 169 15.83 -15.05 -13.69
N ALA A 170 15.52 -14.28 -14.73
CA ALA A 170 14.99 -14.83 -15.98
C ALA A 170 16.01 -15.75 -16.66
N GLN A 171 17.31 -15.45 -16.58
CA GLN A 171 18.38 -16.28 -17.18
C GLN A 171 18.61 -17.59 -16.41
N GLU A 172 18.51 -17.60 -15.07
CA GLU A 172 18.65 -18.84 -14.28
C GLU A 172 17.47 -19.80 -14.46
N ARG A 173 16.25 -19.30 -14.73
CA ARG A 173 15.04 -20.13 -14.91
C ARG A 173 14.93 -20.78 -16.30
N ILE A 174 15.80 -20.43 -17.25
CA ILE A 174 15.80 -20.97 -18.63
C ILE A 174 16.77 -22.16 -18.76
N LYS A 175 17.41 -22.61 -17.67
CA LYS A 175 18.38 -23.71 -17.69
C LYS A 175 17.90 -24.98 -17.01
#